data_AF-A0A0F9CAD8-F1
#
_entry.id   AF-A0A0F9CAD8-F1
#
_cell.length_a   1.000
_cell.length_b   1.000
_cell.length_c   1.000
_cell.angle_alpha   90.00
_cell.angle_beta   90.00
_cell.angle_gamma   90.00
#
_symmetry.space_group_name_H-M   'P 1'
#
loop_
_entity.id
_entity.type
_entity.pdbx_description
1 polymer ?
#
loop_
_entity_poly.entity_id
_entity_poly.type
_entity_poly.pdbx_seq_one_letter_code
_entity_poly.pdbx_strand_id
1 'polypeptide(L)'
;KLFIGSTVDKSKPDSEFKGLFKNGKVYCFDPTINLFVPEPDGKWGTGNNGFVSLFIPYNVRPGRDKAWYEEQVRLNETTPWVVEANYPQTLEEALSPQSATSCFKKEVLDDLWANKIENPEMRQDCIYIIHPPRVGVSYGAMIDVGEGIGLDYSCLIIIGKSGLSSEVCAIIYTNTLGTDSFAYESDKLCKDYHSPLLVVDNIGVGRAVVDKLVDLGYDNLYKEKDKVGYPATKARKRELTSKLVEDINNKSLITRFKPQIKELMEYQWVNNYPEPTGATHGDTVTPLQLWELIKDDIGIKAEMHAYVGGRRVF
;
A
#
# COMPACT_ATOMS: atom_id res chain seq x y z
N LYS A 1 2.64 -25.17 9.51
CA LYS A 1 3.88 -24.76 10.21
C LYS A 1 3.71 -23.30 10.59
N LEU A 2 3.35 -23.01 11.84
CA LEU A 2 3.44 -21.66 12.40
C LEU A 2 4.49 -21.75 13.50
N PHE A 3 5.67 -21.18 13.21
CA PHE A 3 6.73 -20.92 14.17
C PHE A 3 6.94 -19.42 14.09
N ILE A 4 6.60 -18.69 15.15
CA ILE A 4 6.99 -17.29 15.33
C ILE A 4 7.87 -17.30 16.58
N GLY A 5 9.17 -17.19 16.35
CA GLY A 5 10.21 -17.26 17.37
C GLY A 5 11.58 -17.21 16.71
N SER A 6 12.37 -16.20 17.10
CA SER A 6 13.75 -15.99 16.68
C SER A 6 14.56 -17.29 16.67
N THR A 7 15.41 -17.47 15.67
CA THR A 7 16.27 -18.64 15.46
C THR A 7 16.89 -19.16 16.76
N VAL A 8 16.34 -20.26 17.27
CA VAL A 8 17.02 -21.11 18.26
C VAL A 8 17.79 -22.15 17.47
N ASP A 9 19.11 -22.12 17.58
CA ASP A 9 19.99 -23.18 17.12
C ASP A 9 19.49 -24.52 17.68
N LYS A 10 19.08 -25.41 16.77
CA LYS A 10 18.50 -26.72 17.11
C LYS A 10 19.47 -27.63 17.88
N SER A 11 20.75 -27.29 17.94
CA SER A 11 21.74 -28.06 18.68
C SER A 11 21.74 -27.77 20.19
N LYS A 12 21.14 -26.67 20.67
CA LYS A 12 21.12 -26.30 22.10
C LYS A 12 19.86 -25.49 22.51
N PRO A 13 18.70 -26.14 22.69
CA PRO A 13 17.59 -25.49 23.39
C PRO A 13 17.94 -25.31 24.87
N ASP A 14 17.95 -24.07 25.36
CA ASP A 14 18.17 -23.73 26.77
C ASP A 14 17.20 -24.50 27.68
N SER A 15 17.72 -25.04 28.79
CA SER A 15 16.97 -25.90 29.71
C SER A 15 15.75 -25.23 30.33
N GLU A 16 15.74 -23.90 30.40
CA GLU A 16 14.60 -23.11 30.90
C GLU A 16 13.38 -23.19 29.96
N PHE A 17 13.59 -23.23 28.64
CA PHE A 17 12.50 -23.25 27.67
C PHE A 17 11.74 -24.58 27.66
N LYS A 18 12.37 -25.69 28.05
CA LYS A 18 11.73 -27.01 28.11
C LYS A 18 10.67 -27.11 29.22
N GLY A 19 10.73 -26.26 30.25
CA GLY A 19 9.77 -26.25 31.36
C GLY A 19 8.37 -25.78 30.97
N LEU A 20 8.28 -24.87 30.00
CA LEU A 20 7.04 -24.21 29.56
C LEU A 20 6.08 -25.14 28.77
N PHE A 21 6.59 -26.23 28.19
CA PHE A 21 5.80 -27.10 27.29
C PHE A 21 5.28 -28.40 27.96
N LYS A 22 5.58 -28.63 29.23
CA LYS A 22 5.06 -29.80 29.96
C LYS A 22 3.65 -29.49 30.48
N ASN A 23 2.64 -30.15 29.90
CA ASN A 23 1.27 -30.35 30.42
C ASN A 23 0.11 -29.61 29.76
N GLY A 24 0.27 -29.06 28.55
CA GLY A 24 -0.90 -28.63 27.74
C GLY A 24 -1.78 -27.55 28.38
N LYS A 25 -1.22 -26.76 29.29
CA LYS A 25 -1.90 -25.60 29.89
C LYS A 25 -1.58 -24.34 29.07
N VAL A 26 -2.58 -23.47 28.94
CA VAL A 26 -2.45 -22.13 28.33
C VAL A 26 -1.84 -21.21 29.38
N TYR A 27 -0.80 -20.47 29.00
CA TYR A 27 -0.15 -19.52 29.89
C TYR A 27 -0.10 -18.12 29.25
N CYS A 28 -0.48 -17.09 29.99
CA CYS A 28 -0.22 -15.69 29.65
C CYS A 28 1.02 -15.21 30.41
N PHE A 29 1.76 -14.29 29.83
CA PHE A 29 2.89 -13.66 30.51
C PHE A 29 2.37 -12.63 31.51
N ASP A 30 2.66 -12.83 32.80
CA ASP A 30 2.38 -11.86 33.85
C ASP A 30 3.59 -10.94 34.03
N PRO A 31 3.50 -9.66 33.61
CA PRO A 31 4.60 -8.71 33.71
C PRO A 31 4.90 -8.26 35.15
N THR A 32 4.00 -8.53 36.11
CA THR A 32 4.20 -8.14 37.51
C THR A 32 5.08 -9.12 38.28
N ILE A 33 5.08 -10.39 37.88
CA ILE A 33 5.88 -11.45 38.50
C ILE A 33 6.88 -12.09 37.54
N ASN A 34 6.96 -11.57 36.31
CA ASN A 34 7.91 -11.99 35.28
C ASN A 34 7.85 -13.50 35.02
N LEU A 35 6.64 -14.05 34.99
CA LEU A 35 6.39 -15.49 34.85
C LEU A 35 5.17 -15.73 33.96
N PHE A 36 5.18 -16.84 33.24
CA PHE A 36 4.00 -17.36 32.56
C PHE A 36 3.03 -17.95 33.59
N VAL A 37 1.84 -17.35 33.70
CA VAL A 37 0.75 -17.81 34.58
C VAL A 37 -0.40 -18.41 33.79
N PRO A 38 -1.11 -19.41 34.32
CA PRO A 38 -2.33 -19.91 33.68
C PRO A 38 -3.38 -18.80 33.58
N GLU A 39 -4.00 -18.61 32.40
CA GLU A 39 -5.03 -17.57 32.24
C GLU A 39 -6.28 -17.86 33.11
N PRO A 40 -6.89 -16.84 33.74
CA PRO A 40 -8.09 -17.00 34.56
C PRO A 40 -9.35 -17.45 33.80
N ASP A 41 -9.43 -17.19 32.48
CA ASP A 41 -10.67 -17.36 31.70
C ASP A 41 -10.50 -18.03 30.32
N GLY A 42 -9.27 -18.35 29.88
CA GLY A 42 -9.01 -19.23 28.74
C GLY A 42 -9.58 -18.76 27.40
N LYS A 43 -9.65 -17.44 27.17
CA LYS A 43 -10.35 -16.85 26.02
C LYS A 43 -9.48 -16.53 24.79
N TRP A 44 -8.32 -17.16 24.67
CA TRP A 44 -7.58 -17.21 23.41
C TRP A 44 -7.31 -18.65 22.99
N GLY A 45 -8.09 -19.12 21.99
CA GLY A 45 -7.97 -20.48 21.47
C GLY A 45 -9.24 -21.34 21.54
N THR A 46 -10.43 -20.80 21.27
CA THR A 46 -11.62 -21.65 20.98
C THR A 46 -11.59 -22.22 19.55
N GLY A 47 -10.41 -22.38 18.96
CA GLY A 47 -10.25 -23.11 17.72
C GLY A 47 -10.51 -24.59 17.97
N ASN A 48 -11.55 -25.15 17.33
CA ASN A 48 -11.96 -26.56 17.40
C ASN A 48 -10.90 -27.58 16.91
N ASN A 49 -9.62 -27.20 16.77
CA ASN A 49 -8.56 -27.97 16.14
C ASN A 49 -7.41 -28.38 17.08
N GLY A 50 -7.47 -28.06 18.38
CA GLY A 50 -6.49 -28.54 19.38
C GLY A 50 -5.13 -27.83 19.35
N PHE A 51 -5.00 -26.68 18.67
CA PHE A 51 -3.79 -25.87 18.70
C PHE A 51 -3.88 -24.75 19.76
N VAL A 52 -2.75 -24.41 20.37
CA VAL A 52 -2.62 -23.29 21.33
C VAL A 52 -1.74 -22.20 20.70
N SER A 53 -2.19 -20.94 20.78
CA SER A 53 -1.40 -19.79 20.32
C SER A 53 -0.41 -19.38 21.40
N LEU A 54 0.82 -19.06 21.00
CA LEU A 54 1.89 -18.59 21.88
C LEU A 54 2.57 -17.39 21.23
N PHE A 55 2.77 -16.32 22.00
CA PHE A 55 3.56 -15.15 21.61
C PHE A 55 4.67 -14.91 22.64
N ILE A 56 5.89 -14.65 22.18
CA ILE A 56 7.06 -14.45 23.04
C ILE A 56 7.70 -13.10 22.65
N PRO A 57 7.51 -12.04 23.45
CA PRO A 57 8.08 -10.73 23.16
C PRO A 57 9.59 -10.67 23.42
N TYR A 58 10.25 -9.64 22.88
CA TYR A 58 11.72 -9.51 22.92
C TYR A 58 12.31 -9.53 24.34
N ASN A 59 11.58 -8.97 25.31
CA ASN A 59 11.99 -8.77 26.69
C ASN A 59 11.97 -10.04 27.54
N VAL A 60 11.45 -11.16 27.01
CA VAL A 60 11.55 -12.48 27.65
C VAL A 60 12.99 -12.99 27.65
N ARG A 61 13.82 -12.56 26.71
CA ARG A 61 15.23 -12.98 26.66
C ARG A 61 16.03 -12.21 27.73
N PRO A 62 16.74 -12.91 28.63
CA PRO A 62 17.63 -12.26 29.59
C PRO A 62 18.61 -11.29 28.92
N GLY A 63 18.76 -10.10 29.49
CA GLY A 63 19.62 -9.04 28.97
C GLY A 63 19.01 -8.20 27.83
N ARG A 64 17.73 -8.39 27.49
CA ARG A 64 16.97 -7.47 26.63
C ARG A 64 15.93 -6.73 27.46
N ASP A 65 16.31 -5.56 27.97
CA ASP A 65 15.40 -4.65 28.67
C ASP A 65 14.98 -3.49 27.78
N LYS A 66 14.21 -2.54 28.35
CA LYS A 66 13.75 -1.36 27.63
C LYS A 66 14.92 -0.50 27.11
N ALA A 67 15.98 -0.36 27.91
CA ALA A 67 17.17 0.40 27.53
C ALA A 67 17.89 -0.27 26.34
N TRP A 68 17.98 -1.60 26.33
CA TRP A 68 18.48 -2.35 25.19
C TRP A 68 17.63 -2.12 23.93
N TYR A 69 16.30 -2.09 24.07
CA TYR A 69 15.39 -1.85 22.94
C TYR A 69 15.55 -0.43 22.38
N GLU A 70 15.55 0.58 23.25
CA GLU A 70 15.79 1.98 22.87
C GLU A 70 17.15 2.14 22.18
N GLU A 71 18.18 1.43 22.65
CA GLU A 71 19.49 1.39 21.99
C GLU A 71 19.43 0.75 20.59
N GLN A 72 18.69 -0.34 20.41
CA GLN A 72 18.49 -0.92 19.08
C GLN A 72 17.77 0.06 18.14
N VAL A 73 16.74 0.76 18.61
CA VAL A 73 16.04 1.80 17.82
C VAL A 73 17.01 2.92 17.43
N ARG A 74 17.84 3.38 18.36
CA ARG A 74 18.86 4.41 18.08
C ARG A 74 19.91 3.94 17.07
N LEU A 75 20.39 2.71 17.19
CA LEU A 75 21.37 2.13 16.24
C LEU A 75 20.78 1.94 14.83
N ASN A 76 19.45 1.81 14.74
CA ASN A 76 18.72 1.69 13.49
C ASN A 76 17.87 2.94 13.22
N GLU A 77 18.36 4.13 13.55
CA GLU A 77 17.58 5.40 13.42
C GLU A 77 17.05 5.65 12.00
N THR A 78 17.78 5.20 10.98
CA THR A 78 17.37 5.30 9.56
C THR A 78 16.38 4.22 9.14
N THR A 79 16.27 3.14 9.92
CA THR A 79 15.43 1.96 9.64
C THR A 79 14.79 1.39 10.91
N PRO A 80 14.09 2.21 11.73
CA PRO A 80 13.69 1.82 13.09
C PRO A 80 12.71 0.65 13.12
N TRP A 81 11.97 0.45 12.03
CA TRP A 81 11.09 -0.68 11.82
C TRP A 81 11.78 -2.05 11.83
N VAL A 82 13.06 -2.11 11.49
CA VAL A 82 13.84 -3.36 11.53
C VAL A 82 13.89 -3.88 12.97
N VAL A 83 13.85 -2.98 13.96
CA VAL A 83 13.83 -3.33 15.37
C VAL A 83 12.48 -3.92 15.75
N GLU A 84 11.37 -3.28 15.34
CA GLU A 84 10.01 -3.79 15.58
C GLU A 84 9.79 -5.17 14.94
N ALA A 85 10.23 -5.36 13.69
CA ALA A 85 10.12 -6.62 12.96
C ALA A 85 10.95 -7.76 13.59
N ASN A 86 12.16 -7.46 14.07
CA ASN A 86 13.04 -8.47 14.67
C ASN A 86 12.76 -8.73 16.16
N TYR A 87 12.22 -7.72 16.86
CA TYR A 87 12.06 -7.72 18.31
C TYR A 87 10.66 -7.22 18.72
N PRO A 88 9.58 -7.85 18.24
CA PRO A 88 8.23 -7.38 18.53
C PRO A 88 7.94 -7.42 20.04
N GLN A 89 7.26 -6.38 20.50
CA GLN A 89 6.78 -6.21 21.88
C GLN A 89 5.36 -6.75 22.04
N THR A 90 4.56 -6.69 20.97
CA THR A 90 3.18 -7.17 20.95
C THR A 90 2.94 -8.19 19.84
N LEU A 91 1.88 -8.98 20.00
CA LEU A 91 1.45 -9.92 18.97
C LEU A 91 1.05 -9.20 17.69
N GLU A 92 0.50 -7.99 17.79
CA GLU A 92 0.15 -7.17 16.64
C GLU A 92 1.41 -6.81 15.84
N GLU A 93 2.45 -6.26 16.49
CA GLU A 93 3.75 -5.96 15.86
C GLU A 93 4.38 -7.21 15.22
N ALA A 94 4.29 -8.37 15.89
CA ALA A 94 4.82 -9.63 15.39
C ALA A 94 4.07 -10.16 14.15
N LEU A 95 2.81 -9.77 14.00
CA LEU A 95 1.95 -10.12 12.86
C LEU A 95 1.83 -8.99 11.83
N SER A 96 2.34 -7.79 12.14
CA SER A 96 2.47 -6.64 11.26
C SER A 96 3.90 -6.28 10.79
N PRO A 97 4.89 -7.19 10.63
CA PRO A 97 6.23 -6.79 10.19
C PRO A 97 6.24 -6.02 8.86
N GLN A 98 5.26 -6.29 8.00
CA GLN A 98 5.14 -5.72 6.66
C GLN A 98 4.99 -4.20 6.69
N SER A 99 4.07 -3.66 7.50
CA SER A 99 3.86 -2.21 7.62
C SER A 99 5.02 -1.50 8.30
N ALA A 100 5.69 -2.17 9.25
CA ALA A 100 6.91 -1.64 9.85
C ALA A 100 7.97 -1.45 8.75
N THR A 101 8.26 -2.50 7.96
CA THR A 101 9.28 -2.46 6.91
C THR A 101 8.97 -1.61 5.68
N SER A 102 7.78 -1.01 5.64
CA SER A 102 7.34 -0.25 4.48
C SER A 102 8.22 0.97 4.22
N CYS A 103 8.40 1.34 2.95
CA CYS A 103 9.03 2.61 2.58
C CYS A 103 8.13 3.83 2.89
N PHE A 104 6.84 3.60 3.15
CA PHE A 104 5.90 4.63 3.60
C PHE A 104 5.86 4.71 5.14
N LYS A 105 5.58 5.90 5.68
CA LYS A 105 5.51 6.13 7.12
C LYS A 105 4.39 5.30 7.75
N LYS A 106 4.73 4.55 8.79
CA LYS A 106 3.79 3.70 9.53
C LYS A 106 2.57 4.47 10.03
N GLU A 107 2.75 5.66 10.59
CA GLU A 107 1.63 6.46 11.12
C GLU A 107 0.64 6.88 10.03
N VAL A 108 1.14 7.09 8.81
CA VAL A 108 0.31 7.42 7.65
C VAL A 108 -0.43 6.16 7.18
N LEU A 109 0.24 5.02 7.06
CA LEU A 109 -0.39 3.77 6.67
C LEU A 109 -1.47 3.34 7.67
N ASP A 110 -1.22 3.49 8.97
CA ASP A 110 -2.18 3.21 10.04
C ASP A 110 -3.41 4.14 9.93
N ASP A 111 -3.20 5.43 9.63
CA ASP A 111 -4.28 6.39 9.39
C ASP A 111 -5.09 6.04 8.13
N LEU A 112 -4.45 5.67 7.02
CA LEU A 112 -5.14 5.20 5.81
C LEU A 112 -5.96 3.93 6.12
N TRP A 113 -5.40 2.99 6.87
CA TRP A 113 -6.09 1.75 7.25
C TRP A 113 -7.28 1.98 8.17
N ALA A 114 -7.16 2.92 9.12
CA ALA A 114 -8.26 3.31 9.99
C ALA A 114 -9.38 4.02 9.22
N ASN A 115 -9.05 4.80 8.18
CA ASN A 115 -9.99 5.59 7.38
C ASN A 115 -10.44 4.92 6.07
N LYS A 116 -10.09 3.63 5.86
CA LYS A 116 -10.49 2.86 4.68
C LYS A 116 -12.00 2.73 4.59
N ILE A 117 -12.52 2.64 3.37
CA ILE A 117 -13.92 2.32 3.13
C ILE A 117 -14.08 0.80 3.13
N GLU A 118 -14.85 0.25 4.07
CA GLU A 118 -15.06 -1.20 4.16
C GLU A 118 -15.95 -1.74 3.02
N ASN A 119 -16.97 -0.97 2.62
CA ASN A 119 -17.94 -1.37 1.59
C ASN A 119 -18.13 -0.23 0.58
N PRO A 120 -17.16 0.01 -0.32
CA PRO A 120 -17.35 0.97 -1.41
C PRO A 120 -18.50 0.53 -2.32
N GLU A 121 -19.15 1.49 -2.99
CA GLU A 121 -20.14 1.16 -4.01
C GLU A 121 -19.43 0.36 -5.12
N MET A 122 -20.01 -0.80 -5.46
CA MET A 122 -19.44 -1.69 -6.46
C MET A 122 -20.35 -1.77 -7.69
N ARG A 123 -19.76 -1.65 -8.88
CA ARG A 123 -20.45 -1.84 -10.17
C ARG A 123 -19.75 -2.94 -10.95
N GLN A 124 -20.53 -3.79 -11.63
CA GLN A 124 -20.02 -4.84 -12.53
C GLN A 124 -18.95 -5.75 -11.87
N ASP A 125 -19.06 -5.99 -10.56
CA ASP A 125 -18.17 -6.83 -9.73
C ASP A 125 -16.67 -6.50 -9.73
N CYS A 126 -16.26 -5.40 -10.36
CA CYS A 126 -14.86 -5.01 -10.48
C CYS A 126 -14.59 -3.50 -10.43
N ILE A 127 -15.64 -2.67 -10.47
CA ILE A 127 -15.54 -1.22 -10.40
C ILE A 127 -15.93 -0.78 -8.99
N TYR A 128 -15.02 -0.08 -8.31
CA TYR A 128 -15.17 0.40 -6.95
C TYR A 128 -15.23 1.92 -6.95
N ILE A 129 -16.35 2.49 -6.49
CA ILE A 129 -16.54 3.93 -6.36
C ILE A 129 -16.27 4.30 -4.89
N ILE A 130 -15.20 5.05 -4.68
CA ILE A 130 -14.84 5.61 -3.37
C ILE A 130 -15.59 6.93 -3.16
N HIS A 131 -15.55 7.80 -4.17
CA HIS A 131 -16.27 9.08 -4.21
C HIS A 131 -16.87 9.30 -5.59
N PRO A 132 -18.16 9.68 -5.70
CA PRO A 132 -18.74 10.06 -6.98
C PRO A 132 -18.06 11.31 -7.56
N PRO A 133 -18.20 11.57 -8.87
CA PRO A 133 -17.67 12.80 -9.48
C PRO A 133 -18.28 14.04 -8.82
N ARG A 134 -17.45 15.05 -8.54
CA ARG A 134 -17.78 16.28 -7.83
C ARG A 134 -17.43 17.50 -8.67
N VAL A 135 -18.26 18.54 -8.57
CA VAL A 135 -17.99 19.83 -9.19
C VAL A 135 -16.81 20.51 -8.50
N GLY A 136 -15.94 21.15 -9.29
CA GLY A 136 -14.76 21.87 -8.77
C GLY A 136 -13.56 20.98 -8.44
N VAL A 137 -13.65 19.67 -8.71
CA VAL A 137 -12.53 18.72 -8.60
C VAL A 137 -12.01 18.42 -10.01
N SER A 138 -10.69 18.44 -10.19
CA SER A 138 -10.05 18.03 -11.44
C SER A 138 -9.64 16.57 -11.33
N TYR A 139 -9.74 15.81 -12.42
CA TYR A 139 -9.49 14.37 -12.41
C TYR A 139 -8.33 13.99 -13.32
N GLY A 140 -7.56 12.99 -12.89
CA GLY A 140 -6.62 12.23 -13.74
C GLY A 140 -6.92 10.74 -13.61
N ALA A 141 -6.56 9.98 -14.65
CA ALA A 141 -6.73 8.53 -14.66
C ALA A 141 -5.44 7.82 -15.06
N MET A 142 -5.17 6.66 -14.46
CA MET A 142 -3.97 5.88 -14.69
C MET A 142 -4.32 4.40 -14.80
N ILE A 143 -3.70 3.70 -15.76
CA ILE A 143 -3.90 2.27 -16.00
C ILE A 143 -2.57 1.51 -15.88
N ASP A 144 -2.61 0.41 -15.14
CA ASP A 144 -1.67 -0.71 -15.20
C ASP A 144 -2.42 -1.96 -15.66
N VAL A 145 -1.83 -2.75 -16.56
CA VAL A 145 -2.51 -3.90 -17.18
C VAL A 145 -1.74 -5.16 -16.85
N GLY A 146 -2.34 -6.03 -16.03
CA GLY A 146 -1.76 -7.33 -15.71
C GLY A 146 -1.67 -8.24 -16.93
N GLU A 147 -0.62 -9.05 -17.03
CA GLU A 147 -0.36 -9.92 -18.19
C GLU A 147 -1.31 -11.14 -18.27
N GLY A 148 -2.19 -11.32 -17.28
CA GLY A 148 -3.28 -12.30 -17.32
C GLY A 148 -2.90 -13.73 -16.91
N ILE A 149 -1.72 -13.94 -16.32
CA ILE A 149 -1.34 -15.24 -15.76
C ILE A 149 -1.75 -15.30 -14.28
N GLY A 150 -3.04 -15.50 -14.02
CA GLY A 150 -3.65 -15.98 -12.77
C GLY A 150 -3.54 -15.10 -11.50
N LEU A 151 -2.49 -14.30 -11.34
CA LEU A 151 -2.20 -13.50 -10.15
C LEU A 151 -2.08 -12.00 -10.42
N ASP A 152 -1.84 -11.58 -11.67
CA ASP A 152 -1.77 -10.16 -12.04
C ASP A 152 -3.16 -9.57 -12.26
N TYR A 153 -3.43 -8.41 -11.68
CA TYR A 153 -4.65 -7.64 -11.89
C TYR A 153 -4.43 -6.52 -12.91
N SER A 154 -5.43 -6.28 -13.75
CA SER A 154 -5.58 -5.01 -14.46
C SER A 154 -6.24 -4.00 -13.55
N CYS A 155 -5.64 -2.82 -13.47
CA CYS A 155 -6.04 -1.76 -12.56
C CYS A 155 -6.16 -0.43 -13.29
N LEU A 156 -7.33 0.22 -13.17
CA LEU A 156 -7.50 1.63 -13.49
C LEU A 156 -7.75 2.38 -12.20
N ILE A 157 -7.14 3.55 -12.03
CA ILE A 157 -7.38 4.43 -10.89
C ILE A 157 -7.73 5.83 -11.38
N ILE A 158 -8.81 6.39 -10.86
CA ILE A 158 -9.20 7.80 -11.01
C ILE A 158 -8.84 8.54 -9.74
N ILE A 159 -8.02 9.56 -9.86
CA ILE A 159 -7.64 10.45 -8.76
C ILE A 159 -8.30 11.81 -8.99
N GLY A 160 -9.00 12.29 -7.96
CA GLY A 160 -9.53 13.65 -7.91
C GLY A 160 -8.58 14.55 -7.15
N LYS A 161 -8.25 15.71 -7.73
CA LYS A 161 -7.39 16.74 -7.15
C LYS A 161 -8.17 18.02 -6.87
N SER A 162 -8.01 18.52 -5.66
CA SER A 162 -8.58 19.77 -5.16
C SER A 162 -7.51 20.57 -4.43
N GLY A 163 -6.97 21.60 -5.07
CA GLY A 163 -5.83 22.35 -4.55
C GLY A 163 -4.57 21.48 -4.51
N LEU A 164 -3.97 21.34 -3.33
CA LEU A 164 -2.77 20.53 -3.10
C LEU A 164 -3.08 19.08 -2.68
N SER A 165 -4.36 18.74 -2.47
CA SER A 165 -4.78 17.43 -2.01
C SER A 165 -5.38 16.61 -3.15
N SER A 166 -4.99 15.34 -3.21
CA SER A 166 -5.41 14.36 -4.20
C SER A 166 -5.93 13.12 -3.49
N GLU A 167 -7.04 12.57 -3.97
CA GLU A 167 -7.66 11.38 -3.39
C GLU A 167 -8.15 10.45 -4.48
N VAL A 168 -7.92 9.15 -4.29
CA VAL A 168 -8.47 8.11 -5.16
C VAL A 168 -10.00 8.12 -5.06
N CYS A 169 -10.67 8.32 -6.20
CA CYS A 169 -12.12 8.49 -6.28
C CYS A 169 -12.82 7.25 -6.86
N ALA A 170 -12.21 6.55 -7.81
CA ALA A 170 -12.74 5.33 -8.38
C ALA A 170 -11.63 4.42 -8.88
N ILE A 171 -11.90 3.11 -8.90
CA ILE A 171 -10.93 2.09 -9.27
C ILE A 171 -11.64 1.00 -10.09
N ILE A 172 -11.03 0.53 -11.17
CA ILE A 172 -11.33 -0.79 -11.74
C ILE A 172 -10.22 -1.72 -11.26
N TYR A 173 -10.56 -2.83 -10.62
CA TYR A 173 -9.58 -3.81 -10.13
C TYR A 173 -10.08 -5.21 -10.48
N THR A 174 -9.43 -5.84 -11.47
CA THR A 174 -9.91 -7.09 -12.06
C THR A 174 -8.78 -7.97 -12.57
N ASN A 175 -8.93 -9.28 -12.43
CA ASN A 175 -8.12 -10.30 -13.10
C ASN A 175 -8.96 -11.18 -14.04
N THR A 176 -10.20 -10.77 -14.33
CA THR A 176 -11.18 -11.53 -15.13
C THR A 176 -11.54 -10.86 -16.45
N LEU A 177 -11.44 -9.53 -16.55
CA LEU A 177 -11.70 -8.82 -17.80
C LEU A 177 -10.53 -9.00 -18.77
N GLY A 178 -10.86 -9.37 -20.03
CA GLY A 178 -9.90 -9.28 -21.13
C GLY A 178 -9.58 -7.83 -21.48
N THR A 179 -8.47 -7.60 -22.17
CA THR A 179 -7.94 -6.27 -22.51
C THR A 179 -8.96 -5.35 -23.16
N ASP A 180 -9.76 -5.85 -24.10
CA ASP A 180 -10.79 -5.07 -24.80
C ASP A 180 -11.93 -4.64 -23.87
N SER A 181 -12.41 -5.56 -23.03
CA SER A 181 -13.48 -5.29 -22.06
C SER A 181 -12.98 -4.33 -20.98
N PHE A 182 -11.75 -4.51 -20.52
CA PHE A 182 -11.12 -3.61 -19.56
C PHE A 182 -10.95 -2.19 -20.14
N ALA A 183 -10.51 -2.05 -21.39
CA ALA A 183 -10.43 -0.76 -22.08
C ALA A 183 -11.81 -0.09 -22.23
N TYR A 184 -12.85 -0.87 -22.56
CA TYR A 184 -14.22 -0.37 -22.68
C TYR A 184 -14.78 0.15 -21.35
N GLU A 185 -14.63 -0.63 -20.26
CA GLU A 185 -15.07 -0.18 -18.93
C GLU A 185 -14.22 1.00 -18.42
N SER A 186 -12.94 1.04 -18.79
CA SER A 186 -12.06 2.19 -18.50
C SER A 186 -12.51 3.47 -19.18
N ASP A 187 -12.81 3.43 -20.48
CA ASP A 187 -13.36 4.56 -21.24
C ASP A 187 -14.67 5.07 -20.63
N LYS A 188 -15.59 4.16 -20.32
CA LYS A 188 -16.89 4.49 -19.70
C LYS A 188 -16.73 5.14 -18.33
N LEU A 189 -15.91 4.54 -17.45
CA LEU A 189 -15.68 5.11 -16.12
C LEU A 189 -14.96 6.46 -16.22
N CYS A 190 -13.98 6.62 -17.11
CA CYS A 190 -13.35 7.91 -17.34
C CYS A 190 -14.36 8.97 -17.82
N LYS A 191 -15.31 8.61 -18.69
CA LYS A 191 -16.38 9.52 -19.14
C LYS A 191 -17.29 9.95 -17.98
N ASP A 192 -17.60 9.05 -17.04
CA ASP A 192 -18.33 9.39 -15.81
C ASP A 192 -17.59 10.45 -14.96
N TYR A 193 -16.26 10.53 -15.07
CA TYR A 193 -15.39 11.49 -14.39
C TYR A 193 -14.86 12.60 -15.30
N HIS A 194 -15.63 12.98 -16.33
CA HIS A 194 -15.36 14.09 -17.25
C HIS A 194 -14.14 13.90 -18.16
N SER A 195 -13.87 12.67 -18.61
CA SER A 195 -12.81 12.34 -19.57
C SER A 195 -11.43 12.89 -19.17
N PRO A 196 -10.92 12.50 -17.99
CA PRO A 196 -9.64 12.98 -17.47
C PRO A 196 -8.46 12.64 -18.38
N LEU A 197 -7.32 13.30 -18.16
CA LEU A 197 -6.08 12.87 -18.81
C LEU A 197 -5.74 11.45 -18.35
N LEU A 198 -5.67 10.53 -19.29
CA LEU A 198 -5.50 9.10 -19.04
C LEU A 198 -4.08 8.65 -19.40
N VAL A 199 -3.33 8.19 -18.41
CA VAL A 199 -2.01 7.57 -18.57
C VAL A 199 -2.14 6.05 -18.59
N VAL A 200 -1.54 5.39 -19.56
CA VAL A 200 -1.54 3.93 -19.65
C VAL A 200 -0.11 3.43 -19.65
N ASP A 201 0.24 2.46 -18.80
CA ASP A 201 1.49 1.71 -18.95
C ASP A 201 1.46 0.96 -20.29
N ASN A 202 2.28 1.37 -21.26
CA ASN A 202 2.24 0.85 -22.63
C ASN A 202 3.29 -0.24 -22.90
N ILE A 203 3.71 -0.95 -21.85
CA ILE A 203 4.53 -2.16 -21.94
C ILE A 203 3.63 -3.38 -22.09
N GLY A 204 4.08 -4.36 -22.90
CA GLY A 204 3.40 -5.65 -23.05
C GLY A 204 1.95 -5.51 -23.50
N VAL A 205 1.04 -6.11 -22.74
CA VAL A 205 -0.42 -6.13 -22.98
C VAL A 205 -1.07 -4.73 -22.92
N GLY A 206 -0.44 -3.77 -22.24
CA GLY A 206 -0.95 -2.39 -22.16
C GLY A 206 -1.05 -1.69 -23.52
N ARG A 207 -0.28 -2.13 -24.52
CA ARG A 207 -0.41 -1.63 -25.90
C ARG A 207 -1.77 -1.95 -26.52
N ALA A 208 -2.30 -3.15 -26.26
CA ALA A 208 -3.62 -3.53 -26.76
C ALA A 208 -4.73 -2.67 -26.13
N VAL A 209 -4.59 -2.33 -24.84
CA VAL A 209 -5.51 -1.40 -24.16
C VAL A 209 -5.41 0.01 -24.76
N VAL A 210 -4.20 0.49 -25.06
CA VAL A 210 -3.99 1.77 -25.77
C VAL A 210 -4.68 1.77 -27.13
N ASP A 211 -4.40 0.75 -27.97
CA ASP A 211 -4.98 0.65 -29.31
C ASP A 211 -6.52 0.66 -29.24
N LYS A 212 -7.08 -0.08 -28.27
CA LYS A 212 -8.53 -0.12 -28.08
C LYS A 212 -9.12 1.22 -27.61
N LEU A 213 -8.45 1.94 -26.71
CA LEU A 213 -8.88 3.26 -26.27
C LEU A 213 -8.84 4.29 -27.41
N VAL A 214 -7.87 4.17 -28.32
CA VAL A 214 -7.81 4.97 -29.55
C VAL A 214 -8.97 4.62 -30.48
N ASP A 215 -9.27 3.33 -30.69
CA ASP A 215 -10.40 2.88 -31.51
C ASP A 215 -11.75 3.33 -30.95
N LEU A 216 -11.89 3.40 -29.62
CA LEU A 216 -13.07 3.93 -28.94
C LEU A 216 -13.19 5.46 -29.04
N GLY A 217 -12.15 6.15 -29.53
CA GLY A 217 -12.11 7.59 -29.65
C GLY A 217 -11.92 8.32 -28.32
N TYR A 218 -11.13 7.76 -27.39
CA TYR A 218 -10.78 8.48 -26.16
C TYR A 218 -9.83 9.63 -26.46
N ASP A 219 -10.31 10.87 -26.33
CA ASP A 219 -9.58 12.05 -26.82
C ASP A 219 -8.39 12.46 -25.94
N ASN A 220 -8.41 12.15 -24.64
CA ASN A 220 -7.50 12.72 -23.65
C ASN A 220 -6.43 11.73 -23.16
N LEU A 221 -5.73 11.08 -24.09
CA LEU A 221 -4.67 10.13 -23.77
C LEU A 221 -3.32 10.84 -23.59
N TYR A 222 -2.62 10.49 -22.50
CA TYR A 222 -1.25 10.93 -22.27
C TYR A 222 -0.31 10.41 -23.35
N LYS A 223 0.66 11.24 -23.75
CA LYS A 223 1.67 10.88 -24.74
C LYS A 223 3.06 11.10 -24.18
N GLU A 224 3.86 10.04 -24.13
CA GLU A 224 5.30 10.15 -23.94
C GLU A 224 5.93 10.49 -25.29
N LYS A 225 6.34 11.76 -25.45
CA LYS A 225 6.75 12.34 -26.74
C LYS A 225 5.58 12.23 -27.73
N ASP A 226 5.73 11.44 -28.80
CA ASP A 226 4.71 11.26 -29.83
C ASP A 226 3.94 9.93 -29.71
N LYS A 227 4.24 9.11 -28.69
CA LYS A 227 3.61 7.80 -28.51
C LYS A 227 2.59 7.84 -27.38
N VAL A 228 1.42 7.28 -27.63
CA VAL A 228 0.36 7.17 -26.61
C VAL A 228 0.78 6.21 -25.51
N GLY A 229 0.52 6.61 -24.26
CA GLY A 229 0.91 5.89 -23.06
C GLY A 229 2.36 6.16 -22.64
N TYR A 230 2.73 5.58 -21.50
CA TYR A 230 4.04 5.73 -20.89
C TYR A 230 4.69 4.35 -20.69
N PRO A 231 5.91 4.10 -21.18
CA PRO A 231 6.55 2.80 -20.97
C PRO A 231 7.14 2.75 -19.56
N ALA A 232 6.42 2.18 -18.60
CA ALA A 232 6.82 2.17 -17.19
C ALA A 232 7.83 1.04 -16.89
N THR A 233 9.04 1.15 -17.47
CA THR A 233 10.13 0.21 -17.18
C THR A 233 10.48 0.21 -15.68
N LYS A 234 11.12 -0.86 -15.17
CA LYS A 234 11.54 -0.95 -13.76
C LYS A 234 12.30 0.29 -13.27
N ALA A 235 13.22 0.83 -14.07
CA ALA A 235 13.98 2.04 -13.71
C ALA A 235 13.08 3.28 -13.57
N ARG A 236 12.11 3.44 -14.48
CA ARG A 236 11.13 4.54 -14.45
C ARG A 236 10.18 4.39 -13.26
N LYS A 237 9.64 3.19 -13.01
CA LYS A 237 8.79 2.90 -11.83
C LYS A 237 9.50 3.25 -10.53
N ARG A 238 10.79 2.90 -10.39
CA ARG A 238 11.60 3.25 -9.20
C ARG A 238 11.69 4.77 -8.97
N GLU A 239 11.91 5.57 -10.00
CA GLU A 239 11.95 7.04 -9.88
C GLU A 239 10.60 7.59 -9.42
N LEU A 240 9.51 7.14 -10.05
CA LEU A 240 8.15 7.56 -9.71
C LEU A 240 7.78 7.13 -8.28
N THR A 241 8.24 5.95 -7.84
CA THR A 241 7.93 5.44 -6.50
C THR A 241 8.57 6.30 -5.41
N SER A 242 9.77 6.83 -5.62
CA SER A 242 10.38 7.76 -4.65
C SER A 242 9.54 9.03 -4.44
N LYS A 243 8.96 9.59 -5.52
CA LYS A 243 8.07 10.75 -5.44
C LYS A 243 6.74 10.39 -4.78
N LEU A 244 6.19 9.22 -5.14
CA LEU A 244 4.98 8.68 -4.52
C LEU A 244 5.16 8.49 -3.00
N VAL A 245 6.33 8.05 -2.53
CA VAL A 245 6.64 7.95 -1.10
C VAL A 245 6.51 9.31 -0.41
N GLU A 246 6.98 10.39 -1.02
CA GLU A 246 6.81 11.75 -0.47
C GLU A 246 5.33 12.14 -0.38
N ASP A 247 4.56 11.90 -1.44
CA ASP A 247 3.14 12.29 -1.56
C ASP A 247 2.20 11.51 -0.63
N ILE A 248 2.46 10.21 -0.44
CA ILE A 248 1.73 9.44 0.58
C ILE A 248 2.13 9.94 1.96
N ASN A 249 3.44 10.08 2.24
CA ASN A 249 3.94 10.43 3.58
C ASN A 249 3.53 11.83 4.06
N ASN A 250 3.35 12.79 3.14
CA ASN A 250 2.87 14.14 3.45
C ASN A 250 1.33 14.25 3.36
N LYS A 251 0.63 13.15 3.01
CA LYS A 251 -0.82 13.06 2.80
C LYS A 251 -1.35 13.98 1.69
N SER A 252 -0.51 14.36 0.72
CA SER A 252 -0.94 15.08 -0.49
C SER A 252 -1.68 14.15 -1.45
N LEU A 253 -1.40 12.84 -1.38
CA LEU A 253 -2.15 11.78 -2.03
C LEU A 253 -2.64 10.77 -1.00
N ILE A 254 -3.93 10.47 -1.00
CA ILE A 254 -4.52 9.45 -0.13
C ILE A 254 -5.38 8.46 -0.90
N THR A 255 -5.53 7.28 -0.34
CA THR A 255 -6.47 6.26 -0.80
C THR A 255 -7.23 5.68 0.38
N ARG A 256 -8.49 5.32 0.13
CA ARG A 256 -9.32 4.60 1.11
C ARG A 256 -9.64 3.18 0.64
N PHE A 257 -9.02 2.73 -0.46
CA PHE A 257 -9.26 1.42 -1.02
C PHE A 257 -8.35 0.37 -0.37
N LYS A 258 -8.98 -0.61 0.28
CA LYS A 258 -8.29 -1.59 1.13
C LYS A 258 -7.21 -2.42 0.41
N PRO A 259 -7.43 -2.98 -0.80
CA PRO A 259 -6.37 -3.68 -1.53
C PRO A 259 -5.15 -2.80 -1.79
N GLN A 260 -5.36 -1.54 -2.16
CA GLN A 260 -4.26 -0.62 -2.42
C GLN A 260 -3.49 -0.23 -1.16
N ILE A 261 -4.17 -0.04 -0.03
CA ILE A 261 -3.48 0.20 1.26
C ILE A 261 -2.61 -1.01 1.64
N LYS A 262 -3.08 -2.24 1.39
CA LYS A 262 -2.28 -3.45 1.64
C LYS A 262 -1.04 -3.50 0.75
N GLU A 263 -1.17 -3.21 -0.54
CA GLU A 263 -0.01 -3.19 -1.43
C GLU A 263 1.01 -2.12 -1.02
N LEU A 264 0.57 -0.92 -0.61
CA LEU A 264 1.47 0.11 -0.07
C LEU A 264 2.26 -0.39 1.14
N MET A 265 1.62 -1.17 2.04
CA MET A 265 2.30 -1.77 3.20
C MET A 265 3.39 -2.79 2.81
N GLU A 266 3.40 -3.33 1.59
CA GLU A 266 4.36 -4.35 1.15
C GLU A 266 5.58 -3.80 0.39
N TYR A 267 5.57 -2.51 0.04
CA TYR A 267 6.71 -1.85 -0.60
C TYR A 267 7.80 -1.51 0.42
N GLN A 268 9.04 -1.92 0.17
CA GLN A 268 10.18 -1.68 1.06
C GLN A 268 11.38 -1.14 0.28
N TRP A 269 12.32 -0.50 0.99
CA TRP A 269 13.61 -0.11 0.41
C TRP A 269 14.50 -1.33 0.18
N VAL A 270 14.62 -1.76 -1.07
CA VAL A 270 15.51 -2.84 -1.53
C VAL A 270 16.58 -2.25 -2.43
N ASN A 271 17.85 -2.38 -2.02
CA ASN A 271 19.00 -1.82 -2.77
C ASN A 271 18.84 -0.31 -3.09
N ASN A 272 18.37 0.48 -2.12
CA ASN A 272 18.07 1.91 -2.24
C ASN A 272 16.90 2.27 -3.18
N TYR A 273 16.07 1.30 -3.57
CA TYR A 273 14.87 1.55 -4.36
C TYR A 273 13.63 1.00 -3.66
N PRO A 274 12.49 1.69 -3.70
CA PRO A 274 11.26 1.13 -3.16
C PRO A 274 10.74 0.05 -4.12
N GLU A 275 10.62 -1.18 -3.65
CA GLU A 275 10.14 -2.34 -4.41
C GLU A 275 9.15 -3.16 -3.58
N PRO A 276 8.16 -3.82 -4.22
CA PRO A 276 7.32 -4.80 -3.52
C PRO A 276 8.19 -5.98 -3.11
N THR A 277 8.04 -6.43 -1.86
CA THR A 277 8.83 -7.53 -1.28
C THR A 277 8.01 -8.76 -0.94
N GLY A 278 6.68 -8.64 -0.98
CA GLY A 278 5.74 -9.73 -0.80
C GLY A 278 5.45 -10.48 -2.10
N ALA A 279 4.37 -11.28 -2.06
CA ALA A 279 3.82 -11.92 -3.25
C ALA A 279 2.88 -10.98 -4.05
N THR A 280 2.82 -9.69 -3.69
CA THR A 280 2.04 -8.69 -4.41
C THR A 280 2.77 -8.23 -5.67
N HIS A 281 1.98 -8.04 -6.73
CA HIS A 281 2.47 -7.59 -8.03
C HIS A 281 2.55 -6.05 -8.12
N GLY A 282 1.99 -5.33 -7.14
CA GLY A 282 1.96 -3.87 -7.10
C GLY A 282 1.00 -3.25 -8.12
N ASP A 283 0.02 -4.03 -8.59
CA ASP A 283 -0.91 -3.66 -9.67
C ASP A 283 -1.72 -2.41 -9.33
N THR A 284 -2.00 -2.15 -8.05
CA THR A 284 -2.72 -0.94 -7.61
C THR A 284 -1.77 0.19 -7.23
N VAL A 285 -0.48 -0.09 -7.01
CA VAL A 285 0.54 0.93 -6.71
C VAL A 285 1.14 1.51 -7.99
N THR A 286 1.30 0.72 -9.06
CA THR A 286 1.79 1.22 -10.36
C THR A 286 0.94 2.40 -10.89
N PRO A 287 -0.41 2.36 -10.91
CA PRO A 287 -1.19 3.51 -11.36
C PRO A 287 -0.98 4.75 -10.46
N LEU A 288 -0.71 4.58 -9.16
CA LEU A 288 -0.32 5.71 -8.30
C LEU A 288 1.06 6.26 -8.67
N GLN A 289 1.99 5.42 -9.11
CA GLN A 289 3.29 5.91 -9.63
C GLN A 289 3.09 6.71 -10.91
N LEU A 290 2.20 6.28 -11.80
CA LEU A 290 1.90 6.99 -13.05
C LEU A 290 1.24 8.36 -12.82
N TRP A 291 0.53 8.54 -11.70
CA TRP A 291 -0.03 9.83 -11.31
C TRP A 291 1.04 10.93 -11.21
N GLU A 292 2.24 10.57 -10.75
CA GLU A 292 3.39 11.47 -10.62
C GLU A 292 3.79 12.14 -11.94
N LEU A 293 3.40 11.58 -13.09
CA LEU A 293 3.66 12.14 -14.41
C LEU A 293 2.76 13.33 -14.76
N ILE A 294 1.56 13.39 -14.17
CA ILE A 294 0.52 14.34 -14.57
C ILE A 294 0.05 15.22 -13.42
N LYS A 295 0.35 14.88 -12.16
CA LYS A 295 -0.22 15.54 -10.97
C LYS A 295 -0.07 17.06 -10.99
N ASP A 296 1.03 17.59 -11.51
CA ASP A 296 1.30 19.03 -11.54
C ASP A 296 0.56 19.77 -12.67
N ASP A 297 0.09 19.03 -13.68
CA ASP A 297 -0.72 19.54 -14.79
C ASP A 297 -2.22 19.42 -14.56
N ILE A 298 -2.65 18.59 -13.61
CA ILE A 298 -4.06 18.44 -13.23
C ILE A 298 -4.46 19.50 -12.20
N GLY A 299 -5.46 20.32 -12.56
CA GLY A 299 -6.01 21.36 -11.70
C GLY A 299 -6.22 22.68 -12.45
N ILE A 300 -6.79 23.67 -11.74
CA ILE A 300 -6.86 25.04 -12.25
C ILE A 300 -5.47 25.65 -12.12
N LYS A 301 -4.77 25.85 -13.25
CA LYS A 301 -3.62 26.78 -13.30
C LYS A 301 -4.19 28.18 -13.12
N ALA A 302 -4.24 28.67 -11.88
CA ALA A 302 -4.56 30.07 -11.64
C ALA A 302 -3.42 30.91 -12.21
N GLU A 303 -3.69 31.73 -13.22
CA GLU A 303 -2.76 32.79 -13.59
C GLU A 303 -2.61 33.72 -12.37
N MET A 304 -1.45 33.65 -11.72
CA MET A 304 -1.12 34.60 -10.67
C MET A 304 -0.91 35.96 -11.31
N HIS A 305 -1.94 36.79 -11.24
CA HIS A 305 -1.80 38.21 -11.52
C HIS A 305 -1.37 38.91 -10.24
N ALA A 306 -0.13 39.38 -10.22
CA ALA A 306 0.30 40.26 -9.15
C ALA A 306 -0.18 41.69 -9.46
N TYR A 307 -0.72 42.36 -8.45
CA TYR A 307 -1.14 43.76 -8.55
C TYR A 307 -0.36 44.61 -7.54
N VAL A 308 0.23 45.71 -8.00
CA VAL A 308 0.86 46.72 -7.13
C VAL A 308 0.16 48.05 -7.39
N GLY A 309 -0.46 48.62 -6.36
CA GLY A 309 -1.22 49.88 -6.48
C GLY A 309 -2.41 49.80 -7.45
N GLY A 310 -3.06 48.63 -7.55
CA GLY A 310 -4.20 48.42 -8.45
C GLY A 310 -3.84 48.21 -9.92
N ARG A 311 -2.55 48.15 -10.27
CA ARG A 311 -2.08 47.80 -11.62
C ARG A 311 -1.49 46.40 -11.65
N ARG A 312 -1.88 45.61 -12.64
CA ARG A 312 -1.32 44.29 -12.90
C ARG A 312 0.15 44.44 -13.31
N VAL A 313 1.04 43.75 -12.62
CA VAL A 313 2.50 43.76 -12.85
C VAL A 313 3.02 42.44 -13.44
N PHE A 314 2.23 41.36 -13.37
CA PHE A 314 2.46 40.07 -14.04
C PHE A 314 1.11 39.52 -14.54
#